data_AF-A0A225VVK7-F1
#
_entry.id   AF-A0A225VVK7-F1
#
_cell.length_a   1.000
_cell.length_b   1.000
_cell.length_c   1.000
_cell.angle_alpha   90.00
_cell.angle_beta   90.00
_cell.angle_gamma   90.00
#
_symmetry.space_group_name_H-M   'P 1'
#
loop_
_entity.id
_entity.type
_entity.pdbx_description
1 polymer ?
#
loop_
_entity_poly.entity_id
_entity_poly.type
_entity_poly.pdbx_seq_one_letter_code
_entity_poly.pdbx_strand_id
1 'polypeptide(L)' 'MESVTKAVEKKIGASMPERFGLVLDGWTQGTEHYMVVYGCFETASGPQYPMLSLPLFMDEPNDR' A
#
# COMPACT_ATOMS: atom_id res chain seq x y z
N MET A 1 4.40 -17.83 -5.96
CA MET A 1 4.05 -16.52 -5.36
C MET A 1 4.31 -15.37 -6.32
N GLU A 2 5.50 -15.22 -6.89
CA GLU A 2 5.83 -14.11 -7.81
C GLU A 2 4.85 -13.90 -8.97
N SER A 3 4.41 -14.98 -9.63
CA SER A 3 3.42 -14.89 -10.72
C SER A 3 2.08 -14.31 -10.27
N VAL A 4 1.68 -14.54 -9.02
CA VAL A 4 0.44 -13.98 -8.45
C VAL A 4 0.64 -12.50 -8.14
N THR A 5 1.78 -12.14 -7.54
CA THR A 5 2.14 -10.73 -7.26
C THR A 5 2.14 -9.90 -8.53
N LYS A 6 2.82 -10.36 -9.59
CA LYS A 6 2.84 -9.66 -10.90
C LYS A 6 1.46 -9.50 -11.52
N ALA A 7 0.59 -10.50 -11.39
CA ALA A 7 -0.77 -10.43 -11.90
C ALA A 7 -1.60 -9.38 -11.14
N VAL A 8 -1.42 -9.28 -9.82
CA VAL A 8 -2.07 -8.29 -8.96
C VAL A 8 -1.56 -6.88 -9.27
N GLU A 9 -0.24 -6.68 -9.35
CA GLU A 9 0.37 -5.39 -9.71
C GLU A 9 -0.14 -4.90 -11.07
N LYS A 10 -0.17 -5.79 -12.08
CA LYS A 10 -0.69 -5.45 -13.41
C LYS A 10 -2.16 -5.05 -13.35
N LYS A 11 -2.98 -5.74 -12.55
CA LYS A 11 -4.41 -5.43 -12.41
C LYS A 11 -4.62 -4.08 -11.71
N ILE A 12 -3.86 -3.80 -10.65
CA ILE A 12 -3.90 -2.53 -9.92
C ILE A 12 -3.49 -1.40 -10.86
N GLY A 13 -2.34 -1.54 -11.55
CA GLY A 13 -1.83 -0.54 -12.48
C GLY A 13 -2.80 -0.25 -13.64
N ALA A 14 -3.48 -1.26 -14.16
CA ALA A 14 -4.49 -1.07 -15.21
C ALA A 14 -5.74 -0.31 -14.73
N SER A 15 -6.08 -0.38 -13.44
CA SER A 15 -7.23 0.32 -12.85
C SER A 15 -6.91 1.70 -12.29
N MET A 16 -5.62 2.01 -12.11
CA MET A 16 -5.19 3.19 -11.36
C MET A 16 -5.15 4.42 -12.26
N PRO A 17 -5.76 5.55 -11.86
CA PRO A 17 -5.66 6.80 -12.61
C PRO A 17 -4.26 7.41 -12.49
N GLU A 18 -3.89 8.32 -13.39
CA GLU A 18 -2.60 9.04 -13.32
C GLU A 18 -2.44 9.88 -12.04
N ARG A 19 -3.58 10.31 -11.46
CA ARG A 19 -3.63 11.05 -10.19
C ARG A 19 -4.52 10.31 -9.22
N PHE A 20 -3.95 9.91 -8.10
CA PHE A 20 -4.62 9.23 -7.00
C PHE A 20 -4.06 9.74 -5.67
N GLY A 21 -4.85 9.61 -4.61
CA GLY A 21 -4.39 9.87 -3.24
C GLY A 21 -3.66 8.65 -2.66
N LEU A 22 -2.84 8.87 -1.65
CA LEU A 22 -2.22 7.81 -0.87
C LEU A 22 -2.84 7.76 0.53
N VAL A 23 -3.10 6.56 1.02
CA VAL A 23 -3.47 6.32 2.41
C VAL A 23 -2.34 5.55 3.07
N LEU A 24 -1.80 6.12 4.14
CA LEU A 24 -0.79 5.49 4.98
C LEU A 24 -1.49 4.98 6.23
N ASP A 25 -1.39 3.69 6.47
CA ASP A 25 -1.85 3.05 7.69
C ASP A 25 -0.67 2.36 8.38
N GLY A 26 -0.69 2.28 9.70
CA GLY A 26 0.40 1.69 10.45
C GLY A 26 -0.08 1.02 11.72
N TRP A 27 0.60 -0.05 12.09
CA TRP A 27 0.36 -0.72 13.37
C TRP A 27 1.68 -1.09 14.01
N THR A 28 1.63 -1.34 15.31
CA THR A 28 2.79 -1.77 16.09
C THR A 28 2.52 -3.17 16.64
N GLN A 29 3.47 -4.10 16.47
CA GLN A 29 3.48 -5.38 17.19
C GLN A 29 4.74 -5.45 18.05
N GLY A 30 4.58 -5.35 19.38
CA GLY A 30 5.72 -5.30 20.29
C GLY A 30 6.55 -4.03 20.08
N THR A 31 7.80 -4.20 19.65
CA THR A 31 8.73 -3.12 19.28
C THR A 31 8.80 -2.87 17.77
N GLU A 32 8.05 -3.64 16.98
CA GLU A 32 8.08 -3.55 15.52
C GLU A 32 6.98 -2.62 15.03
N HIS A 33 7.36 -1.57 14.31
CA HIS A 33 6.45 -0.63 13.67
C HIS A 33 6.29 -0.99 12.20
N TYR A 34 5.05 -1.21 11.77
CA TYR A 34 4.70 -1.54 10.40
C TYR A 34 3.93 -0.40 9.77
N MET A 35 4.19 -0.17 8.48
CA MET A 35 3.44 0.79 7.68
C MET A 35 3.00 0.14 6.36
N VAL A 36 1.75 0.34 5.99
CA VAL A 36 1.17 -0.08 4.71
C VAL A 36 0.76 1.16 3.92
N VAL A 37 1.05 1.11 2.62
CA VAL A 37 0.66 2.15 1.67
C VAL A 37 -0.46 1.63 0.79
N TYR A 38 -1.57 2.36 0.74
CA TYR A 38 -2.69 2.12 -0.16
C TYR A 38 -2.81 3.27 -1.16
N GLY A 39 -3.25 2.97 -2.37
CA GLY A 39 -3.80 3.96 -3.29
C GLY A 39 -5.23 4.31 -2.88
N CYS A 40 -5.70 5.50 -3.24
CA CYS A 40 -7.06 5.95 -2.98
C CYS A 40 -7.55 6.74 -4.19
N PHE A 41 -8.58 6.24 -4.85
CA PHE A 41 -9.20 6.92 -5.98
C PHE A 41 -10.66 6.51 -6.15
N GLU A 42 -11.45 7.40 -6.75
CA GLU A 42 -12.85 7.13 -7.07
C GLU A 42 -12.96 6.41 -8.42
N THR A 43 -13.87 5.45 -8.49
CA THR A 43 -14.26 4.77 -9.73
C THR A 43 -15.78 4.84 -9.90
N ALA A 44 -16.28 4.45 -11.08
CA ALA A 44 -17.73 4.32 -11.30
C ALA A 44 -18.40 3.32 -10.34
N SER A 45 -17.61 2.40 -9.77
CA SER A 45 -18.06 1.39 -8.80
C SER A 45 -17.93 1.85 -7.34
N GLY A 46 -17.47 3.09 -7.11
CA GLY A 46 -17.15 3.65 -5.79
C GLY A 46 -15.65 3.79 -5.51
N PRO A 47 -15.28 4.17 -4.28
CA PRO A 47 -13.89 4.38 -3.89
C PRO A 47 -13.11 3.08 -3.85
N GLN A 48 -11.88 3.13 -4.34
CA GLN A 48 -10.98 1.98 -4.43
C GLN A 48 -9.72 2.23 -3.60
N TYR A 49 -9.34 1.21 -2.81
CA TYR A 49 -8.19 1.26 -1.91
C TYR A 49 -7.21 0.09 -2.15
N PRO A 50 -6.58 -0.02 -3.34
CA PRO A 50 -5.64 -1.10 -3.59
C PRO A 50 -4.38 -0.92 -2.73
N MET A 51 -3.93 -2.00 -2.11
CA MET A 51 -2.68 -2.06 -1.36
C MET A 51 -1.49 -2.01 -2.33
N LEU A 52 -0.60 -1.05 -2.15
CA LEU A 52 0.54 -0.80 -3.05
C LEU A 52 1.85 -1.37 -2.51
N SER A 53 1.99 -1.43 -1.18
CA SER A 53 3.15 -2.03 -0.53
C SER A 53 2.71 -3.07 0.47
N LEU A 54 3.53 -4.11 0.63
CA LEU A 54 3.49 -4.94 1.84
C LEU A 54 3.82 -4.09 3.07
N PRO A 55 3.47 -4.56 4.28
CA PRO A 55 3.80 -3.86 5.51
C PRO A 55 5.32 -3.71 5.60
N LEU A 56 5.79 -2.47 5.51
CA LEU A 56 7.20 -2.12 5.61
C LEU A 56 7.54 -1.97 7.09
N PHE A 57 8.62 -2.62 7.51
CA PHE A 57 9.20 -2.40 8.82
C PHE A 57 9.84 -1.01 8.85
N MET A 58 9.39 -0.17 9.76
CA MET A 58 9.97 1.13 10.02
C MET A 58 10.93 0.96 11.21
N ASP A 59 12.23 0.88 10.92
CA ASP A 59 13.25 1.03 11.96
C ASP A 59 13.21 2.49 12.42
N GLU A 60 12.92 2.73 13.70
CA GLU A 60 12.98 4.08 14.26
C GLU A 60 14.44 4.57 14.09
N PRO A 61 14.68 5.76 13.49
CA PRO A 61 16.05 6.24 13.34
C PRO A 61 16.65 6.32 14.74
N ASN A 62 17.67 5.50 14.99
CA ASN A 62 18.39 5.47 16.25
C ASN A 62 18.94 6.89 16.54
N ASP A 63 18.19 7.66 17.32
CA ASP A 63 18.59 8.95 17.89
C ASP A 63 19.83 8.68 18.76
N ARG A 64 21.02 8.86 18.18
CA ARG A 64 22.29 8.85 18.90
C ARG A 64 23.12 10.09 18.56
#